data_AF-A0A1S3RQ77-F1
#
_entry.id   AF-A0A1S3RQ77-F1
#
_cell.length_a   1.000
_cell.length_b   1.000
_cell.length_c   1.000
_cell.angle_alpha   90.00
_cell.angle_beta   90.00
_cell.angle_gamma   90.00
#
_symmetry.space_group_name_H-M   'P 1'
#
loop_
_entity.id
_entity.type
_entity.pdbx_description
1 polymer ?
#
loop_
_entity_poly.entity_id
_entity_poly.type
_entity_poly.pdbx_seq_one_letter_code
_entity_poly.pdbx_strand_id
1 'polypeptide(L)'
;MQRSFTLLYTSFLGMCLGSSFPSNINIGGLFPTESHEYEVFRFALSHHQDIPKLVPQVDMVKMGNSFSMTYAFCSQFSKGVYAIIGLYDRKTVNMLMSFCGALHVCFVTPSFPIETANQFVIQLRPELQDTLVGVIDHYGWTKFVYMYSSDSGLSVLQKVLDTAAERSWLVTSVNVETMTEASFLKVFQDLDKRKEGQIIIDCETERLTSILKKIVEQGKNAKSYHYILANLGFLDIDLTDLRKGG
;
A
#
# COMPACT_ATOMS: atom_id res chain seq x y z
N MET A 1 -55.07 -10.26 -46.19
CA MET A 1 -54.04 -11.28 -45.93
C MET A 1 -52.61 -10.69 -45.82
N GLN A 2 -52.43 -9.44 -45.36
CA GLN A 2 -51.11 -8.77 -45.46
C GLN A 2 -50.62 -8.14 -44.13
N ARG A 3 -51.41 -8.22 -43.05
CA ARG A 3 -51.05 -7.74 -41.71
C ARG A 3 -50.43 -8.80 -40.78
N SER A 4 -50.55 -10.08 -41.12
CA SER A 4 -50.04 -11.17 -40.28
C SER A 4 -48.54 -11.43 -40.46
N PHE A 5 -47.96 -11.00 -41.59
CA PHE A 5 -46.53 -11.19 -41.87
C PHE A 5 -45.62 -10.14 -41.23
N THR A 6 -46.15 -8.95 -40.93
CA THR A 6 -45.35 -7.86 -40.37
C THR A 6 -45.04 -8.06 -38.88
N LEU A 7 -45.91 -8.76 -38.15
CA LEU A 7 -45.71 -9.10 -36.73
C LEU A 7 -44.69 -10.22 -36.50
N LEU A 8 -44.52 -11.11 -37.49
CA LEU A 8 -43.52 -12.19 -37.43
C LEU A 8 -42.09 -11.68 -37.66
N TYR A 9 -41.92 -10.62 -38.45
CA TYR A 9 -40.59 -10.03 -38.69
C TYR A 9 -40.07 -9.20 -37.51
N THR A 10 -40.96 -8.62 -36.69
CA THR A 10 -40.57 -7.88 -35.48
C THR A 10 -40.31 -8.78 -34.27
N SER A 11 -40.79 -10.02 -34.28
CA SER A 11 -40.52 -11.00 -33.21
C SER A 11 -39.13 -11.64 -33.31
N PHE A 12 -38.47 -11.58 -34.48
CA PHE A 12 -37.18 -12.22 -34.70
C PHE A 12 -35.99 -11.30 -34.40
N LEU A 13 -36.20 -9.99 -34.30
CA LEU A 13 -35.15 -9.02 -33.91
C LEU A 13 -34.97 -8.89 -32.39
N GLY A 14 -35.79 -9.58 -31.59
CA GLY A 14 -35.78 -9.54 -30.12
C GLY A 14 -34.97 -10.64 -29.45
N MET A 15 -34.25 -11.49 -30.20
CA MET A 15 -33.16 -12.27 -29.60
C MET A 15 -31.98 -11.34 -29.43
N CYS A 16 -32.00 -10.57 -28.34
CA CYS A 16 -30.79 -10.06 -27.75
C CYS A 16 -29.83 -11.24 -27.67
N LEU A 17 -28.81 -11.23 -28.53
CA LEU A 17 -27.59 -12.00 -28.37
C LEU A 17 -26.96 -11.50 -27.07
N GLY A 18 -27.48 -11.97 -25.94
CA GLY A 18 -26.80 -11.91 -24.67
C GLY A 18 -25.59 -12.81 -24.85
N SER A 19 -24.47 -12.24 -25.30
CA SER A 19 -23.19 -12.90 -25.14
C SER A 19 -23.06 -13.16 -23.65
N SER A 20 -23.24 -14.42 -23.26
CA SER A 20 -22.94 -14.85 -21.89
C SER A 20 -21.55 -14.34 -21.55
N PHE A 21 -21.39 -13.85 -20.33
CA PHE A 21 -20.10 -13.41 -19.85
C PHE A 21 -19.06 -14.52 -20.12
N PRO A 22 -17.85 -14.19 -20.64
CA PRO A 22 -16.89 -15.19 -21.07
C PRO A 22 -16.54 -16.15 -19.93
N SER A 23 -16.39 -17.43 -20.25
CA SER A 23 -16.08 -18.46 -19.25
C SER A 23 -14.70 -18.27 -18.61
N ASN A 24 -13.80 -17.54 -19.29
CA ASN A 24 -12.47 -17.20 -18.82
C ASN A 24 -12.28 -15.68 -18.85
N ILE A 25 -11.78 -15.11 -17.75
CA ILE A 25 -11.32 -13.72 -17.66
C ILE A 25 -9.81 -13.72 -17.60
N ASN A 26 -9.15 -13.05 -18.55
CA ASN A 26 -7.73 -12.78 -18.45
C ASN A 26 -7.50 -11.64 -17.47
N ILE A 27 -6.67 -11.86 -16.44
CA ILE A 27 -6.25 -10.85 -15.47
C ILE A 27 -4.74 -10.67 -15.56
N GLY A 28 -4.29 -9.42 -15.61
CA GLY A 28 -2.88 -9.09 -15.62
C GLY A 28 -2.29 -9.13 -14.21
N GLY A 29 -1.02 -9.49 -14.11
CA GLY A 29 -0.24 -9.44 -12.87
C GLY A 29 1.04 -8.63 -13.08
N LEU A 30 1.26 -7.58 -12.28
CA LEU A 30 2.52 -6.83 -12.25
C LEU A 30 3.19 -6.99 -10.88
N PHE A 31 4.20 -7.84 -10.82
CA PHE A 31 4.86 -8.21 -9.56
C PHE A 31 6.39 -8.05 -9.63
N PRO A 32 7.06 -7.66 -8.53
CA PRO A 32 8.50 -7.75 -8.43
C PRO A 32 9.00 -9.18 -8.57
N THR A 33 10.23 -9.34 -9.05
CA THR A 33 10.96 -10.61 -8.99
C THR A 33 11.03 -11.09 -7.53
N GLU A 34 10.70 -12.36 -7.28
CA GLU A 34 10.74 -12.97 -5.94
C GLU A 34 9.85 -12.28 -4.89
N SER A 35 8.64 -11.86 -5.29
CA SER A 35 7.66 -11.28 -4.36
C SER A 35 6.82 -12.33 -3.64
N HIS A 36 6.65 -12.16 -2.33
CA HIS A 36 5.72 -12.96 -1.54
C HIS A 36 4.28 -12.78 -2.03
N GLU A 37 3.93 -11.57 -2.46
CA GLU A 37 2.61 -11.21 -2.98
C GLU A 37 2.25 -11.99 -4.24
N TYR A 38 3.21 -12.30 -5.11
CA TYR A 38 2.98 -13.15 -6.28
C TYR A 38 2.61 -14.58 -5.87
N GLU A 39 3.26 -15.14 -4.85
CA GLU A 39 2.95 -16.49 -4.35
C GLU A 39 1.56 -16.55 -3.71
N VAL A 40 1.20 -15.52 -2.92
CA VAL A 40 -0.15 -15.40 -2.35
C VAL A 40 -1.20 -15.24 -3.46
N PHE A 41 -0.92 -14.44 -4.48
CA PHE A 41 -1.80 -14.28 -5.64
C PHE A 41 -2.03 -15.60 -6.37
N ARG A 42 -0.95 -16.36 -6.64
CA ARG A 42 -1.01 -17.68 -7.27
C ARG A 42 -1.82 -18.68 -6.42
N PHE A 43 -1.61 -18.66 -5.11
CA PHE A 43 -2.35 -19.50 -4.17
C PHE A 43 -3.85 -19.14 -4.12
N ALA A 44 -4.20 -17.85 -4.11
CA ALA A 44 -5.59 -17.42 -4.13
C ALA A 44 -6.31 -17.88 -5.41
N LEU A 45 -5.65 -17.80 -6.56
CA LEU A 45 -6.20 -18.26 -7.84
C LEU A 45 -6.38 -19.77 -7.92
N SER A 46 -5.55 -20.57 -7.23
CA SER A 46 -5.74 -22.03 -7.20
C SER A 46 -6.96 -22.44 -6.38
N HIS A 47 -7.42 -21.58 -5.46
CA HIS A 47 -8.62 -21.79 -4.65
C HIS A 47 -9.90 -21.26 -5.29
N HIS A 48 -9.79 -20.40 -6.31
CA HIS A 48 -10.94 -19.88 -7.03
C HIS A 48 -11.50 -20.94 -8.00
N GLN A 49 -12.59 -21.60 -7.60
CA GLN A 49 -13.27 -22.63 -8.41
C GLN A 49 -14.50 -22.12 -9.17
N ASP A 50 -14.92 -20.88 -8.95
CA ASP A 50 -16.13 -20.31 -9.55
C ASP A 50 -15.94 -19.95 -11.03
N ILE A 51 -17.07 -19.85 -11.74
CA ILE A 51 -17.15 -19.34 -13.11
C ILE A 51 -17.57 -17.86 -13.01
N PRO A 52 -16.88 -16.94 -13.70
CA PRO A 52 -15.85 -17.17 -14.71
C PRO A 52 -14.46 -17.47 -14.13
N LYS A 53 -13.70 -18.34 -14.81
CA LYS A 53 -12.35 -18.73 -14.40
C LYS A 53 -11.37 -17.59 -14.65
N LEU A 54 -10.62 -17.22 -13.62
CA LEU A 54 -9.56 -16.23 -13.72
C LEU A 54 -8.29 -16.86 -14.30
N VAL A 55 -7.81 -16.30 -15.41
CA VAL A 55 -6.59 -16.74 -16.11
C VAL A 55 -5.52 -15.67 -15.93
N PRO A 56 -4.54 -15.87 -15.03
CA PRO A 56 -3.51 -14.88 -14.78
C PRO A 56 -2.48 -14.81 -15.90
N GLN A 57 -2.11 -13.59 -16.27
CA GLN A 57 -1.00 -13.28 -17.16
C GLN A 57 -0.02 -12.37 -16.42
N VAL A 58 1.08 -12.93 -15.93
CA VAL A 58 2.02 -12.20 -15.06
C VAL A 58 3.23 -11.73 -15.84
N ASP A 59 3.55 -10.44 -15.73
CA ASP A 59 4.82 -9.86 -16.16
C ASP A 59 5.61 -9.44 -14.91
N MET A 60 6.85 -9.93 -14.79
CA MET A 60 7.76 -9.54 -13.70
C MET A 60 8.36 -8.17 -13.99
N VAL A 61 8.33 -7.28 -13.00
CA VAL A 61 8.68 -5.86 -13.16
C VAL A 61 9.75 -5.43 -12.18
N LYS A 62 10.59 -4.49 -12.61
CA LYS A 62 11.54 -3.82 -11.72
C LYS A 62 10.85 -2.65 -11.03
N MET A 63 10.65 -2.77 -9.72
CA MET A 63 10.19 -1.66 -8.89
C MET A 63 11.17 -0.48 -8.96
N GLY A 64 10.64 0.72 -8.90
CA GLY A 64 11.34 2.00 -8.94
C GLY A 64 11.67 2.47 -10.35
N ASN A 65 11.29 1.69 -11.38
CA ASN A 65 11.55 1.98 -12.78
C ASN A 65 10.24 2.15 -13.55
N SER A 66 9.83 3.40 -13.76
CA SER A 66 8.60 3.74 -14.49
C SER A 66 8.62 3.22 -15.94
N PHE A 67 9.78 3.15 -16.60
CA PHE A 67 9.87 2.59 -17.95
C PHE A 67 9.55 1.09 -17.98
N SER A 68 10.11 0.31 -17.03
CA SER A 68 9.80 -1.12 -16.89
C SER A 68 8.31 -1.34 -16.61
N MET A 69 7.73 -0.52 -15.74
CA MET A 69 6.30 -0.59 -15.43
C MET A 69 5.43 -0.20 -16.62
N THR A 70 5.79 0.84 -17.39
CA THR A 70 5.05 1.25 -18.59
C THR A 70 5.03 0.14 -19.61
N TYR A 71 6.19 -0.48 -19.88
CA TYR A 71 6.28 -1.57 -20.83
C TYR A 71 5.38 -2.76 -20.43
N ALA A 72 5.44 -3.17 -19.17
CA ALA A 72 4.63 -4.27 -18.66
C ALA A 72 3.14 -3.94 -18.68
N PHE A 73 2.75 -2.72 -18.30
CA PHE A 73 1.35 -2.27 -18.39
C PHE A 73 0.84 -2.32 -19.84
N CYS A 74 1.59 -1.77 -20.79
CA CYS A 74 1.22 -1.79 -22.22
C CYS A 74 1.15 -3.21 -22.78
N SER A 75 2.04 -4.11 -22.33
CA SER A 75 2.01 -5.53 -22.66
C SER A 75 0.71 -6.19 -22.19
N GLN A 76 0.32 -6.00 -20.93
CA GLN A 76 -0.94 -6.50 -20.37
C GLN A 76 -2.16 -5.93 -21.09
N PHE A 77 -2.17 -4.61 -21.35
CA PHE A 77 -3.24 -3.96 -22.10
C PHE A 77 -3.40 -4.55 -23.51
N SER A 78 -2.28 -4.74 -24.22
CA SER A 78 -2.27 -5.30 -25.58
C SER A 78 -2.72 -6.76 -25.62
N LYS A 79 -2.49 -7.52 -24.54
CA LYS A 79 -3.00 -8.90 -24.37
C LYS A 79 -4.50 -8.96 -24.05
N GLY A 80 -5.16 -7.81 -23.80
CA GLY A 80 -6.59 -7.72 -23.58
C GLY A 80 -7.05 -8.23 -22.21
N VAL A 81 -6.29 -7.93 -21.15
CA VAL A 81 -6.71 -8.24 -19.77
C VAL A 81 -7.85 -7.33 -19.31
N TYR A 82 -8.73 -7.85 -18.46
CA TYR A 82 -9.88 -7.12 -17.93
C TYR A 82 -9.52 -6.21 -16.76
N ALA A 83 -8.54 -6.62 -15.98
CA ALA A 83 -8.00 -5.87 -14.86
C ALA A 83 -6.54 -6.27 -14.65
N ILE A 84 -5.77 -5.41 -14.00
CA ILE A 84 -4.38 -5.67 -13.63
C ILE A 84 -4.30 -5.66 -12.10
N ILE A 85 -3.73 -6.71 -11.52
CA ILE A 85 -3.41 -6.78 -10.10
C ILE A 85 -1.90 -6.58 -9.97
N GLY A 86 -1.46 -5.72 -9.05
CA GLY A 86 -0.03 -5.55 -8.89
C GLY A 86 0.38 -4.57 -7.81
N LEU A 87 1.69 -4.40 -7.72
CA LEU A 87 2.32 -3.47 -6.80
C LEU A 87 2.83 -2.24 -7.54
N TYR A 88 2.83 -1.12 -6.83
CA TYR A 88 3.55 0.07 -7.20
C TYR A 88 4.36 0.62 -6.03
N ASP A 89 5.26 1.52 -6.37
CA ASP A 89 5.97 2.39 -5.44
C ASP A 89 5.71 3.86 -5.79
N ARG A 90 6.35 4.74 -5.04
CA ARG A 90 6.18 6.18 -5.20
C ARG A 90 6.69 6.76 -6.52
N LYS A 91 7.65 6.10 -7.18
CA LYS A 91 8.17 6.55 -8.48
C LYS A 91 7.25 6.15 -9.62
N THR A 92 6.46 5.10 -9.43
CA THR A 92 5.65 4.46 -10.48
C THR A 92 4.15 4.76 -10.34
N VAL A 93 3.67 5.12 -9.16
CA VAL A 93 2.24 5.35 -8.87
C VAL A 93 1.58 6.40 -9.78
N ASN A 94 2.24 7.54 -10.02
CA ASN A 94 1.68 8.60 -10.87
C ASN A 94 1.54 8.17 -12.33
N MET A 95 2.49 7.36 -12.81
CA MET A 95 2.42 6.78 -14.15
C MET A 95 1.22 5.82 -14.24
N LEU A 96 1.10 4.88 -13.29
CA LEU A 96 0.01 3.92 -13.28
C LEU A 96 -1.36 4.59 -13.20
N MET A 97 -1.53 5.58 -12.32
CA MET A 97 -2.77 6.35 -12.25
C MET A 97 -3.13 6.97 -13.60
N SER A 98 -2.17 7.63 -14.25
CA SER A 98 -2.39 8.26 -15.56
C SER A 98 -2.83 7.24 -16.60
N PHE A 99 -2.18 6.07 -16.66
CA PHE A 99 -2.51 5.00 -17.59
C PHE A 99 -3.89 4.37 -17.31
N CYS A 100 -4.20 4.08 -16.05
CA CYS A 100 -5.50 3.54 -15.66
C CYS A 100 -6.64 4.52 -16.00
N GLY A 101 -6.41 5.82 -15.77
CA GLY A 101 -7.34 6.89 -16.09
C GLY A 101 -7.54 7.10 -17.59
N ALA A 102 -6.47 7.00 -18.40
CA ALA A 102 -6.55 7.21 -19.84
C ALA A 102 -7.11 6.00 -20.61
N LEU A 103 -6.79 4.79 -20.16
CA LEU A 103 -7.13 3.54 -20.86
C LEU A 103 -8.33 2.80 -20.23
N HIS A 104 -8.87 3.32 -19.12
CA HIS A 104 -9.99 2.73 -18.39
C HIS A 104 -9.75 1.26 -17.97
N VAL A 105 -8.51 0.94 -17.62
CA VAL A 105 -8.12 -0.38 -17.10
C VAL A 105 -8.06 -0.30 -15.58
N CYS A 106 -8.80 -1.19 -14.91
CA CYS A 106 -8.77 -1.26 -13.46
C CYS A 106 -7.44 -1.83 -12.96
N PHE A 107 -6.78 -1.11 -12.06
CA PHE A 107 -5.59 -1.56 -11.34
C PHE A 107 -5.92 -1.79 -9.88
N VAL A 108 -5.81 -3.05 -9.43
CA VAL A 108 -6.09 -3.46 -8.06
C VAL A 108 -4.78 -3.68 -7.33
N THR A 109 -4.62 -3.09 -6.15
CA THR A 109 -3.31 -3.06 -5.50
C THR A 109 -3.38 -3.07 -3.98
N PRO A 110 -2.51 -3.87 -3.31
CA PRO A 110 -2.29 -3.79 -1.87
C PRO A 110 -1.17 -2.81 -1.49
N SER A 111 -0.65 -2.00 -2.43
CA SER A 111 0.35 -0.96 -2.15
C SER A 111 -0.19 0.14 -1.21
N PHE A 112 0.70 1.05 -0.78
CA PHE A 112 0.31 2.17 0.08
C PHE A 112 -0.80 3.00 -0.56
N PRO A 113 -1.80 3.46 0.22
CA PRO A 113 -2.89 4.24 -0.31
C PRO A 113 -2.43 5.62 -0.76
N ILE A 114 -3.15 6.17 -1.74
CA ILE A 114 -2.92 7.53 -2.26
C ILE A 114 -4.20 8.34 -2.14
N GLU A 115 -4.06 9.61 -1.74
CA GLU A 115 -5.20 10.50 -1.44
C GLU A 115 -6.06 10.80 -2.67
N THR A 116 -5.44 10.94 -3.85
CA THR A 116 -6.13 11.31 -5.09
C THR A 116 -6.05 10.20 -6.15
N ALA A 117 -6.49 8.99 -5.81
CA ALA A 117 -6.70 7.95 -6.81
C ALA A 117 -7.88 8.27 -7.73
N ASN A 118 -7.76 7.90 -9.01
CA ASN A 118 -8.91 7.88 -9.90
C ASN A 118 -9.76 6.62 -9.69
N GLN A 119 -10.97 6.61 -10.25
CA GLN A 119 -11.94 5.50 -10.13
C GLN A 119 -11.46 4.15 -10.66
N PHE A 120 -10.37 4.10 -11.42
CA PHE A 120 -9.80 2.87 -11.99
C PHE A 120 -8.70 2.28 -11.12
N VAL A 121 -8.33 2.91 -10.00
CA VAL A 121 -7.36 2.34 -9.05
C VAL A 121 -8.11 1.88 -7.80
N ILE A 122 -8.14 0.57 -7.57
CA ILE A 122 -8.75 -0.04 -6.40
C ILE A 122 -7.66 -0.34 -5.38
N GLN A 123 -7.68 0.38 -4.26
CA GLN A 123 -6.73 0.20 -3.17
C GLN A 123 -7.28 -0.79 -2.15
N LEU A 124 -6.56 -1.89 -1.93
CA LEU A 124 -6.93 -2.91 -0.95
C LEU A 124 -6.41 -2.57 0.46
N ARG A 125 -5.37 -1.74 0.55
CA ARG A 125 -4.77 -1.34 1.82
C ARG A 125 -5.57 -0.18 2.43
N PRO A 126 -6.06 -0.31 3.67
CA PRO A 126 -6.74 0.79 4.35
C PRO A 126 -5.76 1.91 4.71
N GLU A 127 -6.30 3.13 4.84
CA GLU A 127 -5.54 4.29 5.30
C GLU A 127 -5.23 4.20 6.80
N LEU A 128 -4.02 4.59 7.19
CA LEU A 128 -3.55 4.54 8.58
C LEU A 128 -3.65 5.89 9.30
N GLN A 129 -3.80 6.98 8.56
CA GLN A 129 -3.62 8.35 9.04
C GLN A 129 -4.55 8.75 10.19
N ASP A 130 -5.86 8.54 10.03
CA ASP A 130 -6.84 8.88 11.07
C ASP A 130 -6.73 7.95 12.29
N THR A 131 -6.42 6.67 12.06
CA THR A 131 -6.18 5.69 13.13
C THR A 131 -4.97 6.11 13.97
N LEU A 132 -3.87 6.52 13.32
CA LEU A 132 -2.66 6.95 14.02
C LEU A 132 -2.93 8.20 14.86
N VAL A 133 -3.61 9.20 14.31
CA VAL A 133 -4.04 10.40 15.05
C VAL A 133 -4.90 10.03 16.24
N GLY A 134 -5.87 9.12 16.07
CA GLY A 134 -6.71 8.63 17.17
C GLY A 134 -5.93 7.92 18.27
N VAL A 135 -4.85 7.21 17.94
CA VAL A 135 -3.97 6.56 18.92
C VAL A 135 -3.12 7.60 19.67
N ILE A 136 -2.57 8.61 18.97
CA ILE A 136 -1.83 9.73 19.59
C ILE A 136 -2.73 10.47 20.59
N ASP A 137 -3.98 10.71 20.20
CA ASP A 137 -5.01 11.32 21.04
C ASP A 137 -5.35 10.47 22.27
N HIS A 138 -5.56 9.17 22.07
CA HIS A 138 -5.89 8.25 23.15
C HIS A 138 -4.84 8.25 24.25
N TYR A 139 -3.56 8.34 23.88
CA TYR A 139 -2.45 8.43 24.84
C TYR A 139 -2.16 9.85 25.34
N GLY A 140 -2.83 10.87 24.81
CA GLY A 140 -2.61 12.27 25.20
C GLY A 140 -1.21 12.79 24.88
N TRP A 141 -0.61 12.30 23.78
CA TRP A 141 0.74 12.74 23.39
C TRP A 141 0.72 14.16 22.83
N THR A 142 1.54 15.04 23.41
CA THR A 142 1.71 16.42 22.92
C THR A 142 3.09 16.68 22.36
N LYS A 143 4.07 15.80 22.63
CA LYS A 143 5.46 15.97 22.18
C LYS A 143 6.11 14.62 21.89
N PHE A 144 6.45 14.39 20.63
CA PHE A 144 6.98 13.09 20.19
C PHE A 144 7.90 13.23 18.98
N VAL A 145 8.71 12.20 18.76
CA VAL A 145 9.55 12.06 17.56
C VAL A 145 8.80 11.21 16.54
N TYR A 146 8.79 11.65 15.28
CA TYR A 146 8.19 10.93 14.16
C TYR A 146 9.28 10.49 13.20
N MET A 147 9.63 9.20 13.24
CA MET A 147 10.59 8.58 12.33
C MET A 147 9.86 8.04 11.10
N TYR A 148 10.20 8.51 9.90
CA TYR A 148 9.46 8.16 8.67
C TYR A 148 10.35 7.73 7.50
N SER A 149 9.81 6.84 6.66
CA SER A 149 10.33 6.49 5.33
C SER A 149 9.79 7.43 4.26
N SER A 150 10.62 7.91 3.34
CA SER A 150 10.17 8.73 2.22
C SER A 150 9.32 7.91 1.26
N ASP A 151 9.54 6.61 1.14
CA ASP A 151 8.85 5.79 0.15
C ASP A 151 7.38 5.53 0.47
N SER A 152 7.01 5.44 1.75
CA SER A 152 5.66 5.07 2.20
C SER A 152 4.97 6.02 3.20
N GLY A 153 5.73 6.84 3.95
CA GLY A 153 5.20 7.52 5.14
C GLY A 153 4.84 9.01 4.99
N LEU A 154 4.98 9.63 3.81
CA LEU A 154 4.79 11.09 3.71
C LEU A 154 3.34 11.57 3.84
N SER A 155 2.36 10.85 3.31
CA SER A 155 0.95 11.26 3.43
C SER A 155 0.50 11.23 4.90
N VAL A 156 0.86 10.15 5.61
CA VAL A 156 0.60 10.00 7.03
C VAL A 156 1.32 11.08 7.84
N LEU A 157 2.60 11.35 7.57
CA LEU A 157 3.34 12.43 8.21
C LEU A 157 2.67 13.78 7.99
N GLN A 158 2.22 14.09 6.77
CA GLN A 158 1.56 15.36 6.46
C GLN A 158 0.29 15.53 7.29
N LYS A 159 -0.58 14.51 7.34
CA LYS A 159 -1.79 14.54 8.17
C LYS A 159 -1.46 14.75 9.66
N VAL A 160 -0.41 14.12 10.16
CA VAL A 160 0.04 14.28 11.55
C VAL A 160 0.56 15.69 11.81
N LEU A 161 1.30 16.29 10.87
CA LEU A 161 1.80 17.67 10.99
C LEU A 161 0.67 18.70 10.91
N ASP A 162 -0.31 18.50 10.04
CA ASP A 162 -1.50 19.37 9.94
C ASP A 162 -2.29 19.32 11.25
N THR A 163 -2.51 18.10 11.78
CA THR A 163 -3.18 17.91 13.08
C THR A 163 -2.35 18.51 14.23
N ALA A 164 -1.03 18.40 14.16
CA ALA A 164 -0.12 18.99 15.15
C ALA A 164 -0.22 20.52 15.17
N ALA A 165 -0.40 21.17 14.03
CA ALA A 165 -0.61 22.61 13.96
C ALA A 165 -1.93 23.03 14.61
N GLU A 166 -3.01 22.26 14.38
CA GLU A 166 -4.32 22.51 15.00
C GLU A 166 -4.30 22.31 16.52
N ARG A 167 -3.60 21.26 16.99
CA ARG A 167 -3.60 20.82 18.40
C ARG A 167 -2.39 21.28 19.20
N SER A 168 -1.51 22.07 18.57
CA SER A 168 -0.25 22.55 19.15
C SER A 168 0.68 21.43 19.64
N TRP A 169 0.80 20.33 18.87
CA TRP A 169 1.75 19.26 19.16
C TRP A 169 3.17 19.63 18.72
N LEU A 170 4.15 19.21 19.50
CA LEU A 170 5.58 19.38 19.22
C LEU A 170 6.13 18.11 18.56
N VAL A 171 6.10 18.09 17.24
CA VAL A 171 6.56 16.94 16.43
C VAL A 171 7.99 17.17 15.94
N THR A 172 8.90 16.24 16.24
CA THR A 172 10.24 16.21 15.62
C THR A 172 10.29 15.14 14.55
N SER A 173 10.23 15.53 13.27
CA SER A 173 10.28 14.60 12.14
C SER A 173 11.72 14.19 11.81
N VAL A 174 11.97 12.90 11.63
CA VAL A 174 13.27 12.33 11.28
C VAL A 174 13.12 11.37 10.10
N ASN A 175 13.80 11.65 9.00
CA ASN A 175 13.83 10.76 7.85
C ASN A 175 14.82 9.61 8.09
N VAL A 176 14.33 8.36 8.11
CA VAL A 176 15.15 7.19 8.41
C VAL A 176 16.03 6.71 7.25
N GLU A 177 15.79 7.17 6.02
CA GLU A 177 16.60 6.81 4.84
C GLU A 177 17.92 7.57 4.80
N THR A 178 17.88 8.86 5.18
CA THR A 178 19.05 9.74 5.20
C THR A 178 19.77 9.73 6.55
N MET A 179 19.27 8.96 7.51
CA MET A 179 19.76 8.96 8.89
C MET A 179 21.08 8.20 9.01
N THR A 180 22.11 8.88 9.50
CA THR A 180 23.38 8.25 9.88
C THR A 180 23.29 7.69 11.30
N GLU A 181 24.16 6.74 11.63
CA GLU A 181 24.24 6.18 12.99
C GLU A 181 24.49 7.25 14.06
N ALA A 182 25.36 8.22 13.77
CA ALA A 182 25.61 9.36 14.64
C ALA A 182 24.35 10.22 14.87
N SER A 183 23.55 10.45 13.83
CA SER A 183 22.29 11.19 13.96
C SER A 183 21.24 10.41 14.74
N PHE A 184 21.17 9.09 14.56
CA PHE A 184 20.27 8.22 15.33
C PHE A 184 20.62 8.26 16.82
N LEU A 185 21.90 8.09 17.18
CA LEU A 185 22.38 8.21 18.56
C LEU A 185 22.05 9.58 19.16
N LYS A 186 22.23 10.66 18.40
CA LYS A 186 21.93 12.02 18.85
C LYS A 186 20.45 12.21 19.19
N VAL A 187 19.53 11.66 18.38
CA VAL A 187 18.09 11.72 18.66
C VAL A 187 17.78 11.12 20.03
N PHE A 188 18.32 9.92 20.34
CA PHE A 188 18.10 9.28 21.63
C PHE A 188 18.76 10.02 22.80
N GLN A 189 19.96 10.58 22.60
CA GLN A 189 20.62 11.41 23.61
C GLN A 189 19.82 12.67 23.96
N ASP A 190 19.22 13.30 22.96
CA ASP A 190 18.41 14.50 23.17
C ASP A 190 17.07 14.16 23.85
N LEU A 191 16.50 12.99 23.55
CA LEU A 191 15.35 12.42 24.26
C LEU A 191 15.66 12.12 25.74
N ASP A 192 16.80 11.49 26.03
CA ASP A 192 17.24 11.20 27.40
C ASP A 192 17.39 12.48 28.24
N LYS A 193 18.04 13.51 27.67
CA LYS A 193 18.23 14.81 28.35
C LYS A 193 16.91 15.47 28.72
N ARG A 194 15.90 15.31 27.86
CA ARG A 194 14.55 15.87 28.05
C ARG A 194 13.64 14.98 28.90
N LYS A 195 14.07 13.74 29.20
CA LYS A 195 13.25 12.69 29.83
C LYS A 195 11.96 12.42 29.04
N GLU A 196 12.09 12.43 27.71
CA GLU A 196 11.01 12.17 26.76
C GLU A 196 11.28 10.85 26.05
N GLY A 197 10.26 10.01 25.88
CA GLY A 197 10.42 8.67 25.30
C GLY A 197 9.37 8.31 24.25
N GLN A 198 8.58 9.28 23.78
CA GLN A 198 7.48 9.06 22.85
C GLN A 198 7.99 9.09 21.41
N ILE A 199 7.94 7.95 20.71
CA ILE A 199 8.47 7.79 19.36
C ILE A 199 7.46 7.06 18.48
N ILE A 200 7.17 7.63 17.32
CA ILE A 200 6.39 6.99 16.25
C ILE A 200 7.37 6.54 15.17
N ILE A 201 7.23 5.31 14.69
CA ILE A 201 8.03 4.77 13.59
C ILE A 201 7.09 4.35 12.46
N ASP A 202 7.20 5.02 11.32
CA ASP A 202 6.40 4.86 10.11
C ASP A 202 7.32 4.49 8.93
N CYS A 203 7.54 3.19 8.73
CA CYS A 203 8.36 2.67 7.64
C CYS A 203 7.99 1.23 7.26
N GLU A 204 8.57 0.76 6.16
CA GLU A 204 8.36 -0.59 5.64
C GLU A 204 8.86 -1.65 6.63
N THR A 205 8.21 -2.81 6.66
CA THR A 205 8.49 -3.89 7.63
C THR A 205 9.96 -4.33 7.66
N GLU A 206 10.61 -4.43 6.49
CA GLU A 206 12.04 -4.77 6.38
C GLU A 206 12.94 -3.75 7.09
N ARG A 207 12.65 -2.46 6.89
CA ARG A 207 13.40 -1.36 7.49
C ARG A 207 13.10 -1.25 8.98
N LEU A 208 11.83 -1.40 9.35
CA LEU A 208 11.37 -1.38 10.73
C LEU A 208 12.13 -2.41 11.58
N THR A 209 12.25 -3.63 11.07
CA THR A 209 13.02 -4.70 11.72
C THR A 209 14.47 -4.29 11.98
N SER A 210 15.10 -3.62 11.02
CA SER A 210 16.49 -3.13 11.16
C SER A 210 16.61 -2.00 12.19
N ILE A 211 15.62 -1.09 12.26
CA ILE A 211 15.58 -0.01 13.25
C ILE A 211 15.36 -0.58 14.66
N LEU A 212 14.45 -1.53 14.83
CA LEU A 212 14.17 -2.16 16.12
C LEU A 212 15.39 -2.88 16.69
N LYS A 213 16.18 -3.57 15.85
CA LYS A 213 17.45 -4.17 16.28
C LYS A 213 18.41 -3.13 16.85
N LYS A 214 18.59 -1.99 16.15
CA LYS A 214 19.43 -0.88 16.62
C LYS A 214 18.92 -0.27 17.94
N ILE A 215 17.60 -0.17 18.12
CA ILE A 215 16.99 0.30 19.38
C ILE A 215 17.39 -0.64 20.53
N VAL A 216 17.31 -1.95 20.34
CA VAL A 216 17.69 -2.96 21.34
C VAL A 216 19.19 -2.92 21.63
N GLU A 217 20.04 -2.85 20.60
CA GLU A 217 21.50 -2.77 20.76
C GLU A 217 21.94 -1.54 21.57
N GLN A 218 21.20 -0.44 21.47
CA GLN A 218 21.46 0.78 22.25
C GLN A 218 20.80 0.80 23.63
N GLY A 219 20.13 -0.29 24.03
CA GLY A 219 19.42 -0.38 25.31
C GLY A 219 18.24 0.58 25.42
N LYS A 220 17.65 0.99 24.28
CA LYS A 220 16.51 1.92 24.21
C LYS A 220 15.16 1.22 24.26
N ASN A 221 15.15 -0.07 24.56
CA ASN A 221 13.97 -0.88 24.81
C ASN A 221 13.49 -0.85 26.28
N ALA A 222 13.96 0.11 27.09
CA ALA A 222 13.56 0.27 28.49
C ALA A 222 12.16 0.90 28.63
N LYS A 223 11.52 0.69 29.78
CA LYS A 223 10.19 1.26 30.15
C LYS A 223 10.04 2.78 30.01
N SER A 224 11.14 3.52 29.94
CA SER A 224 11.12 4.97 29.72
C SER A 224 10.69 5.36 28.31
N TYR A 225 10.72 4.42 27.35
CA TYR A 225 10.33 4.66 25.96
C TYR A 225 8.98 4.01 25.64
N HIS A 226 8.21 4.71 24.83
CA HIS A 226 6.94 4.23 24.29
C HIS A 226 6.99 4.41 22.77
N TYR A 227 6.94 3.27 22.08
CA TYR A 227 6.96 3.20 20.62
C TYR A 227 5.56 2.94 20.06
N ILE A 228 5.13 3.77 19.13
CA ILE A 228 4.00 3.47 18.25
C ILE A 228 4.57 3.04 16.90
N LEU A 229 4.26 1.82 16.47
CA LEU A 229 4.66 1.30 15.16
C LEU A 229 3.51 1.56 14.19
N ALA A 230 3.67 2.54 13.31
CA ALA A 230 2.68 2.89 12.30
C ALA A 230 2.80 1.91 11.11
N ASN A 231 2.44 0.65 11.33
CA ASN A 231 2.47 -0.40 10.32
C ASN A 231 1.33 -1.40 10.53
N LEU A 232 0.65 -1.80 9.45
CA LEU A 232 -0.46 -2.76 9.50
C LEU A 232 0.02 -4.21 9.74
N GLY A 233 1.27 -4.53 9.37
CA GLY A 233 1.92 -5.82 9.58
C GLY A 233 2.52 -5.98 10.98
N PHE A 234 1.80 -5.59 12.03
CA PHE A 234 2.32 -5.62 13.40
C PHE A 234 2.76 -7.03 13.85
N LEU A 235 2.03 -8.05 13.41
CA LEU A 235 2.32 -9.46 13.74
C LEU A 235 3.47 -10.05 12.92
N ASP A 236 3.87 -9.40 11.83
CA ASP A 236 4.98 -9.84 10.97
C ASP A 236 6.34 -9.44 11.55
N ILE A 237 6.33 -8.63 12.62
CA ILE A 237 7.54 -8.07 13.25
C ILE A 237 7.88 -8.88 14.49
N ASP A 238 9.15 -9.31 14.59
CA ASP A 238 9.65 -9.93 15.82
C ASP A 238 9.93 -8.86 16.89
N LEU A 239 9.03 -8.79 17.88
CA LEU A 239 9.12 -7.87 19.02
C LEU A 239 9.74 -8.53 20.26
N THR A 240 10.24 -9.77 20.17
CA THR A 240 10.70 -10.54 21.33
C THR A 240 11.79 -9.83 22.10
N ASP A 241 12.80 -9.31 21.39
CA ASP A 241 13.92 -8.61 22.03
C ASP A 241 13.57 -7.20 22.51
N LEU A 242 12.63 -6.54 21.84
CA LEU A 242 12.09 -5.26 22.30
C LEU A 242 11.40 -5.44 23.66
N ARG A 243 10.63 -6.51 23.85
CA ARG A 243 9.91 -6.79 25.10
C ARG A 243 10.80 -7.19 26.27
N LYS A 244 12.01 -7.69 26.02
CA LYS A 244 12.97 -8.08 27.09
C LYS A 244 13.51 -6.88 27.87
N GLY A 245 13.44 -5.67 27.31
CA GLY A 245 13.98 -4.45 27.94
C GLY A 245 13.15 -3.89 29.09
N GLY A 246 11.93 -4.40 29.30
CA GLY A 246 11.07 -4.06 30.44
C GLY A 246 9.72 -3.51 30.05
#